data_AF-A0A6J4VX75-F1
#
_entry.id   AF-A0A6J4VX75-F1
#
_cell.length_a   1.000
_cell.length_b   1.000
_cell.length_c   1.000
_cell.angle_alpha   90.00
_cell.angle_beta   90.00
_cell.angle_gamma   90.00
#
_symmetry.space_group_name_H-M   'P 1'
#
loop_
_entity.id
_entity.type
_entity.pdbx_description
1 polymer ?
#
loop_
_entity_poly.entity_id
_entity_poly.type
_entity_poly.pdbx_seq_one_letter_code
_entity_poly.pdbx_strand_id
1 'polypeptide(L)' 'MLNKNSNTVVFQKPSDKLIKKWQLAAQGDLAHIVVMPNISQVKIDQFIDDLLHESLLACKDLVQAA' A
#
# COMPACT_ATOMS: atom_id res chain seq x y z
N MET A 1 -3.89 8.81 -16.57
CA MET A 1 -4.43 10.15 -16.22
C MET A 1 -4.32 10.32 -14.72
N LEU A 2 -3.56 11.29 -14.23
CA LEU A 2 -3.42 11.57 -12.80
C LEU A 2 -4.28 12.79 -12.47
N ASN A 3 -5.31 12.63 -11.65
CA ASN A 3 -6.13 13.74 -11.19
C ASN A 3 -5.43 14.39 -9.99
N LYS A 4 -4.83 15.58 -10.20
CA LYS A 4 -4.04 16.30 -9.19
C LYS A 4 -4.81 16.61 -7.90
N ASN A 5 -6.13 16.71 -7.97
CA ASN A 5 -6.98 17.07 -6.82
C ASN A 5 -7.74 15.87 -6.27
N SER A 6 -7.45 14.66 -6.77
CA SER A 6 -8.05 13.45 -6.24
C SER A 6 -7.38 13.06 -4.93
N ASN A 7 -8.21 12.66 -3.98
CA ASN A 7 -7.81 12.02 -2.74
C ASN A 7 -7.60 10.50 -2.89
N THR A 8 -7.63 9.98 -4.12
CA THR A 8 -7.41 8.56 -4.41
C THR A 8 -5.99 8.34 -4.89
N VAL A 9 -5.27 7.43 -4.24
CA VAL A 9 -3.91 7.01 -4.62
C VAL A 9 -3.96 5.58 -5.10
N VAL A 10 -3.44 5.33 -6.30
CA VAL A 10 -3.38 3.99 -6.92
C VAL A 10 -1.94 3.52 -6.97
N PHE A 11 -1.69 2.26 -6.61
CA PHE A 11 -0.36 1.66 -6.53
C PHE A 11 -0.43 0.16 -6.84
N GLN A 12 0.74 -0.50 -6.92
CA GLN A 12 0.80 -1.95 -7.14
C GLN A 12 0.13 -2.69 -5.98
N LYS A 13 -0.60 -3.76 -6.31
CA LYS A 13 -1.29 -4.57 -5.31
C LYS A 13 -0.27 -5.15 -4.30
N PRO A 14 -0.39 -4.84 -2.99
CA PRO A 14 0.44 -5.46 -1.95
C PRO A 14 -0.06 -6.88 -1.65
N SER A 15 0.50 -7.55 -0.65
CA SER A 15 0.01 -8.89 -0.27
C SER A 15 -1.45 -8.87 0.18
N ASP A 16 -2.14 -10.00 0.03
CA ASP A 16 -3.50 -10.18 0.52
C ASP A 16 -3.63 -9.96 2.04
N LYS A 17 -2.52 -10.08 2.80
CA LYS A 17 -2.48 -9.80 4.23
C LYS A 17 -2.60 -8.30 4.51
N LEU A 18 -1.86 -7.45 3.79
CA LEU A 18 -1.99 -5.99 3.94
C LEU A 18 -3.35 -5.50 3.44
N ILE A 19 -3.84 -6.09 2.34
CA ILE A 19 -5.18 -5.76 1.81
C ILE A 19 -6.25 -6.00 2.86
N LYS A 20 -6.21 -7.13 3.57
CA LYS A 20 -7.17 -7.43 4.64
C LYS A 20 -6.97 -6.55 5.87
N LYS A 21 -5.72 -6.28 6.29
CA LYS A 21 -5.40 -5.45 7.46
C LYS A 21 -5.91 -4.01 7.28
N TRP A 22 -5.66 -3.43 6.11
CA TRP A 22 -5.95 -2.03 5.80
C TRP A 22 -7.24 -1.84 4.97
N GLN A 23 -7.96 -2.93 4.70
CA GLN A 23 -9.20 -2.94 3.90
C GLN A 23 -9.05 -2.23 2.56
N LEU A 24 -7.94 -2.52 1.86
CA LEU A 24 -7.61 -1.89 0.58
C LEU A 24 -8.54 -2.39 -0.51
N ALA A 25 -8.95 -1.49 -1.40
CA ALA A 25 -9.68 -1.88 -2.59
C ALA A 25 -8.67 -2.32 -3.67
N ALA A 26 -8.61 -3.62 -3.95
CA ALA A 26 -7.72 -4.21 -4.93
C ALA A 26 -8.49 -4.82 -6.10
N GLN A 27 -7.98 -4.62 -7.32
CA GLN A 27 -8.51 -5.19 -8.55
C GLN A 27 -7.37 -5.56 -9.49
N GLY A 28 -7.27 -6.84 -9.85
CA GLY A 28 -6.13 -7.35 -10.63
C GLY A 28 -4.81 -7.12 -9.89
N ASP A 29 -3.87 -6.47 -10.57
CA ASP A 29 -2.52 -6.17 -10.04
C ASP A 29 -2.42 -4.77 -9.41
N LEU A 30 -3.54 -4.05 -9.26
CA LEU A 30 -3.59 -2.71 -8.72
C LEU A 30 -4.42 -2.64 -7.43
N ALA A 31 -3.99 -1.79 -6.51
CA ALA A 31 -4.74 -1.41 -5.32
C ALA A 31 -4.91 0.11 -5.27
N HIS A 32 -6.00 0.57 -4.65
CA HIS A 32 -6.22 1.99 -4.41
C HIS A 32 -6.67 2.26 -2.98
N ILE A 33 -6.28 3.43 -2.48
CA ILE A 33 -6.72 3.99 -1.20
C ILE A 33 -7.43 5.30 -1.49
N VAL A 34 -8.58 5.49 -0.86
CA VAL A 34 -9.29 6.76 -0.85
C VAL A 34 -9.08 7.42 0.49
N VAL A 35 -8.36 8.55 0.51
CA VAL A 35 -8.10 9.30 1.74
C VAL A 35 -9.36 10.09 2.10
N MET A 36 -10.05 9.63 3.13
CA MET A 36 -11.23 10.29 3.70
C MET A 36 -10.83 11.18 4.88
N PRO A 37 -11.59 12.25 5.20
CA PRO A 37 -11.25 13.18 6.29
C PRO A 37 -11.07 12.54 7.68
N ASN A 38 -11.61 11.34 7.89
CA ASN A 38 -11.47 10.56 9.13
C ASN A 38 -10.11 9.84 9.26
N ILE A 39 -9.28 9.85 8.21
CA ILE A 39 -7.95 9.23 8.23
C ILE A 39 -6.92 10.29 8.62
N SER A 40 -6.22 10.03 9.73
CA SER A 40 -5.12 10.87 10.20
C SER A 40 -3.83 10.54 9.45
N GLN A 41 -2.92 11.52 9.39
CA GLN A 41 -1.57 11.33 8.84
C GLN A 41 -0.84 10.15 9.50
N VAL A 42 -0.97 10.01 10.82
CA VAL A 42 -0.40 8.88 11.58
C VAL A 42 -0.84 7.50 11.05
N LYS A 43 -2.11 7.34 10.64
CA LYS A 43 -2.57 6.08 10.05
C LYS A 43 -1.95 5.83 8.68
N ILE A 44 -1.74 6.89 7.91
CA ILE A 44 -1.09 6.81 6.60
C ILE A 44 0.38 6.43 6.77
N ASP A 45 1.07 7.04 7.73
CA ASP A 45 2.47 6.73 8.04
C ASP A 45 2.62 5.26 8.46
N GLN A 46 1.74 4.76 9.34
CA GLN A 46 1.71 3.34 9.74
C GLN A 46 1.46 2.40 8.55
N PHE A 47 0.58 2.79 7.63
CA PHE A 47 0.34 2.01 6.41
C PHE A 47 1.58 1.98 5.50
N ILE A 48 2.27 3.12 5.35
CA ILE A 48 3.49 3.22 4.56
C ILE A 48 4.60 2.36 5.18
N ASP A 49 4.78 2.41 6.50
CA ASP A 49 5.76 1.59 7.20
C ASP A 49 5.51 0.08 7.01
N ASP A 50 4.25 -0.33 7.13
CA ASP A 50 3.81 -1.70 6.85
C ASP A 50 4.09 -2.12 5.39
N LEU A 51 3.79 -1.24 4.43
CA LEU A 51 4.00 -1.47 3.01
C LEU A 51 5.49 -1.57 2.67
N LEU A 52 6.31 -0.69 3.23
CA LEU A 52 7.76 -0.70 3.08
C LEU A 52 8.35 -1.97 3.70
N HIS A 53 7.94 -2.33 4.90
CA HIS A 53 8.43 -3.54 5.58
C HIS A 53 8.12 -4.80 4.78
N GLU A 54 6.95 -4.90 4.16
CA GLU A 54 6.61 -6.01 3.25
C GLU A 54 7.47 -6.00 1.99
N SER A 55 7.64 -4.84 1.35
CA SER A 55 8.47 -4.72 0.14
C SER A 55 9.96 -5.01 0.41
N LEU A 56 10.44 -4.70 1.61
CA LEU A 56 11.81 -4.93 2.03
C LEU A 56 12.05 -6.40 2.40
N LEU A 57 11.03 -7.10 2.91
CA LEU A 57 11.05 -8.56 3.03
C LEU A 57 11.22 -9.22 1.66
N ALA A 58 10.46 -8.78 0.66
CA ALA A 58 10.60 -9.28 -0.71
C ALA A 58 12.01 -9.03 -1.30
N CYS A 59 12.69 -7.96 -0.88
CA CYS A 59 14.07 -7.67 -1.27
C CYS A 59 15.10 -8.55 -0.54
N LYS A 60 14.88 -8.89 0.74
CA LYS A 60 15.79 -9.78 1.50
C LYS A 60 15.89 -11.18 0.90
N ASP A 61 14.78 -11.70 0.38
CA ASP A 61 14.75 -13.01 -0.29
C ASP A 61 15.63 -13.03 -1.56
N LEU A 62 15.84 -11.89 -2.22
CA LEU A 62 16.72 -11.77 -3.39
C LEU A 62 18.21 -11.74 -3.02
N VAL A 63 18.56 -11.27 -1.83
CA VAL A 63 19.97 -11.18 -1.39
C VAL A 63 20.46 -12.48 -0.74
N GLN A 64 19.56 -13.31 -0.19
CA GLN A 64 19.94 -14.62 0.38
C GLN A 64 20.02 -15.76 -0.66
N ALA A 65 19.62 -15.51 -1.91
CA ALA A 65 19.69 -16.46 -3.01
C ALA A 65 20.91 -16.24 -3.95
N ALA A 66 21.80 -15.30 -3.62
CA ALA A 66 23.05 -15.01 -4.33
C ALA A 66 24.26 -15.34 -3.46
#